data_AF-A0A1D2MRD5-F1
#
_entry.id   AF-A0A1D2MRD5-F1
#
_cell.length_a   1.000
_cell.length_b   1.000
_cell.length_c   1.000
_cell.angle_alpha   90.00
_cell.angle_beta   90.00
_cell.angle_gamma   90.00
#
_symmetry.space_group_name_H-M   'P 1'
#
loop_
_entity.id
_entity.type
_entity.pdbx_description
1 polymer ?
#
loop_
_entity_poly.entity_id
_entity_poly.type
_entity_poly.pdbx_seq_one_letter_code
_entity_poly.pdbx_strand_id
1 'polypeptide(L)'
;IYDRRTFQIQHVFQHPTAKTVYKSDAYDPEGTLGTLTSIVQVWLGVQTGVTMLVYPRASSRLKRWGVWAVTTGICGAILCGFSQTGGWIPLNKNLWSLSFVLVTNSFALILLSALYFVIDIKKWWSGAPFFEPGMNSILLYVAHQVAHALLPWHYVFGPMRTHFTKLVECLWGTSLWVLISVYLYQKKIFWTL
;
A
#
# COMPACT_ATOMS: atom_id res chain seq x y z
N ILE A 1 7.79 13.38 -21.27
CA ILE A 1 8.64 14.19 -22.19
C ILE A 1 10.12 14.10 -21.79
N TYR A 2 10.47 14.28 -20.51
CA TYR A 2 11.87 14.15 -20.05
C TYR A 2 12.40 12.71 -20.11
N ASP A 3 11.70 11.69 -19.59
CA ASP A 3 12.15 10.29 -19.71
C ASP A 3 12.30 9.79 -21.15
N ARG A 4 11.45 10.28 -22.06
CA ARG A 4 11.47 9.92 -23.48
C ARG A 4 12.71 10.44 -24.22
N ARG A 5 13.42 11.41 -23.65
CA ARG A 5 14.67 11.97 -24.21
C ARG A 5 15.92 11.24 -23.71
N THR A 6 15.86 10.58 -22.56
CA THR A 6 17.02 9.93 -21.92
C THR A 6 17.04 8.41 -22.12
N PHE A 7 15.90 7.74 -22.15
CA PHE A 7 15.81 6.28 -22.31
C PHE A 7 15.11 5.90 -23.61
N GLN A 8 15.73 5.01 -24.39
CA GLN A 8 15.20 4.51 -25.67
C GLN A 8 13.82 3.84 -25.47
N ILE A 9 12.94 4.01 -26.45
CA ILE A 9 11.48 3.71 -26.45
C ILE A 9 11.15 2.21 -26.21
N GLN A 10 12.15 1.32 -26.19
CA GLN A 10 11.97 -0.12 -26.07
C GLN A 10 11.77 -0.62 -24.62
N HIS A 11 12.11 0.16 -23.60
CA HIS A 11 11.92 -0.21 -22.17
C HIS A 11 10.65 0.39 -21.53
N VAL A 12 9.87 1.17 -22.28
CA VAL A 12 8.70 1.89 -21.75
C VAL A 12 7.49 0.95 -21.65
N PHE A 13 6.79 0.95 -20.52
CA PHE A 13 5.61 0.12 -20.27
C PHE A 13 4.48 0.43 -21.27
N GLN A 14 4.26 -0.44 -22.25
CA GLN A 14 3.36 -0.17 -23.38
C GLN A 14 1.88 -0.49 -23.12
N HIS A 15 1.60 -1.22 -22.05
CA HIS A 15 0.25 -1.69 -21.70
C HIS A 15 -0.20 -1.17 -20.32
N PRO A 16 -0.42 0.15 -20.16
CA PRO A 16 -0.95 0.67 -18.91
C PRO A 16 -2.39 0.18 -18.69
N THR A 17 -2.70 -0.29 -17.48
CA THR A 17 -4.03 -0.81 -17.10
C THR A 17 -5.15 0.23 -17.28
N ALA A 18 -4.78 1.51 -17.35
CA ALA A 18 -5.67 2.65 -17.56
C ALA A 18 -5.86 3.04 -19.06
N LYS A 19 -5.25 2.31 -20.01
CA LYS A 19 -5.27 2.67 -21.45
C LYS A 19 -6.68 2.81 -22.01
N THR A 20 -7.59 1.93 -21.60
CA THR A 20 -8.98 1.90 -22.10
C THR A 20 -9.83 3.04 -21.56
N VAL A 21 -9.54 3.54 -20.35
CA VAL A 21 -10.35 4.58 -19.67
C VAL A 21 -9.78 5.98 -19.89
N TYR A 22 -8.46 6.14 -19.86
CA TYR A 22 -7.79 7.44 -19.87
C TYR A 22 -6.99 7.73 -21.15
N LYS A 23 -6.99 6.81 -22.15
CA LYS A 23 -6.18 6.93 -23.38
C LYS A 23 -4.71 7.31 -23.07
N SER A 24 -4.17 6.77 -21.98
CA SER A 24 -2.84 7.10 -21.51
C SER A 24 -1.76 6.51 -22.43
N ASP A 25 -0.79 7.34 -22.82
CA ASP A 25 0.40 6.92 -23.56
C ASP A 25 1.31 6.00 -22.73
N ALA A 26 2.24 5.32 -23.40
CA ALA A 26 3.27 4.51 -22.76
C ALA A 26 4.11 5.38 -21.80
N TYR A 27 4.16 4.99 -20.53
CA TYR A 27 4.94 5.66 -19.49
C TYR A 27 5.84 4.64 -18.80
N ASP A 28 6.98 5.08 -18.27
CA ASP A 28 7.90 4.23 -17.52
C ASP A 28 7.65 4.41 -16.02
N PRO A 29 7.08 3.41 -15.31
CA PRO A 29 6.93 3.47 -13.87
C PRO A 29 8.26 3.43 -13.11
N GLU A 30 9.34 2.95 -13.74
CA GLU A 30 10.68 2.79 -13.15
C GLU A 30 11.67 3.88 -13.60
N GLY A 31 11.19 4.89 -14.31
CA GLY A 31 11.99 6.05 -14.70
C GLY A 31 12.58 6.80 -13.50
N THR A 32 13.53 7.70 -13.78
CA THR A 32 14.27 8.48 -12.75
C THR A 32 13.38 9.28 -11.79
N LEU A 33 12.19 9.67 -12.23
CA LEU A 33 11.18 10.35 -11.40
C LEU A 33 10.46 9.38 -10.45
N GLY A 34 10.19 8.14 -10.90
CA GLY A 34 9.60 7.08 -10.08
C GLY A 34 10.55 6.62 -8.97
N THR A 35 11.85 6.51 -9.27
CA THR A 35 12.86 6.17 -8.26
C THR A 35 13.03 7.29 -7.23
N LEU A 36 13.04 8.56 -7.64
CA LEU A 36 13.13 9.70 -6.71
C LEU A 36 11.92 9.76 -5.76
N THR A 37 10.71 9.60 -6.29
CA THR A 37 9.48 9.59 -5.47
C THR A 37 9.43 8.39 -4.53
N SER A 38 9.96 7.24 -4.95
CA SER A 38 10.12 6.06 -4.09
C SER A 38 11.11 6.30 -2.95
N ILE A 39 12.24 6.97 -3.21
CA ILE A 39 13.21 7.36 -2.16
C ILE A 39 12.53 8.27 -1.13
N VAL A 40 11.74 9.25 -1.57
CA VAL A 40 10.98 10.14 -0.68
C VAL A 40 10.01 9.34 0.18
N GLN A 41 9.30 8.36 -0.40
CA GLN A 41 8.38 7.51 0.36
C GLN A 41 9.09 6.69 1.44
N VAL A 42 10.22 6.07 1.08
CA VAL A 42 11.04 5.30 2.04
C VAL A 42 11.53 6.21 3.16
N TRP A 43 12.00 7.41 2.81
CA TRP A 43 12.45 8.39 3.80
C TRP A 43 11.35 8.81 4.78
N LEU A 44 10.12 9.04 4.30
CA LEU A 44 8.96 9.33 5.16
C LEU A 44 8.62 8.15 6.09
N GLY A 45 8.76 6.92 5.60
CA GLY A 45 8.61 5.71 6.42
C GLY A 45 9.67 5.62 7.53
N VAL A 46 10.94 5.85 7.17
CA VAL A 46 12.06 5.88 8.14
C VAL A 46 11.84 6.98 9.19
N GLN A 47 11.43 8.17 8.78
CA GLN A 47 11.09 9.28 9.67
C GLN A 47 10.02 8.88 10.70
N THR A 48 8.99 8.16 10.25
CA THR A 48 7.91 7.64 11.10
C THR A 48 8.44 6.64 12.12
N GLY A 49 9.27 5.69 11.70
CA GLY A 49 9.89 4.68 12.56
C GLY A 49 10.87 5.27 13.58
N VAL A 50 11.72 6.21 13.17
CA VAL A 50 12.62 6.93 14.08
C VAL A 50 11.82 7.69 15.15
N THR A 51 10.70 8.31 14.77
CA THR A 51 9.80 8.97 15.74
C THR A 51 9.25 7.98 16.77
N MET A 52 8.99 6.74 16.39
CA MET A 52 8.56 5.69 17.33
C MET A 52 9.67 5.35 18.33
N LEU A 53 10.91 5.20 17.85
CA LEU A 53 12.06 4.77 18.66
C LEU A 53 12.58 5.86 19.60
N VAL A 54 12.68 7.10 19.12
CA VAL A 54 13.33 8.20 19.86
C VAL A 54 12.44 8.76 20.99
N TYR A 55 11.12 8.79 20.80
CA TYR A 55 10.22 9.42 21.76
C TYR A 55 9.53 8.37 22.64
N PRO A 56 9.81 8.27 23.95
CA PRO A 56 9.22 7.24 24.80
C PRO A 56 7.75 7.50 25.17
N ARG A 57 7.32 8.78 25.21
CA ARG A 57 5.95 9.14 25.58
C ARG A 57 4.98 8.98 24.40
N ALA A 58 3.93 8.18 24.61
CA ALA A 58 2.85 7.95 23.65
C ALA A 58 2.21 9.25 23.11
N SER A 59 1.92 10.21 23.99
CA SER A 59 1.34 11.50 23.58
C SER A 59 2.27 12.34 22.69
N SER A 60 3.60 12.22 22.87
CA SER A 60 4.57 12.91 22.02
C SER A 60 4.65 12.27 20.64
N ARG A 61 4.53 10.93 20.54
CA ARG A 61 4.49 10.21 19.26
C ARG A 61 3.28 10.62 18.43
N LEU A 62 2.09 10.54 19.03
CA LEU A 62 0.82 10.89 18.37
C LEU A 62 0.79 12.33 17.87
N LYS A 63 1.26 13.29 18.68
CA LYS A 63 1.34 14.69 18.24
C LYS A 63 2.25 14.85 17.01
N ARG A 64 3.41 14.19 16.99
CA ARG A 64 4.37 14.29 15.88
C ARG A 64 3.84 13.62 14.61
N TRP A 65 3.31 12.41 14.73
CA TRP A 65 2.66 11.73 13.59
C TRP A 65 1.47 12.52 13.07
N GLY A 66 0.67 13.13 13.95
CA GLY A 66 -0.42 14.03 13.56
C GLY A 66 0.08 15.27 12.80
N VAL A 67 1.13 15.93 13.28
CA VAL A 67 1.75 17.07 12.57
C VAL A 67 2.25 16.63 11.19
N TRP A 68 2.98 15.52 11.10
CA TRP A 68 3.46 14.98 9.82
C TRP A 68 2.33 14.57 8.88
N ALA A 69 1.26 13.99 9.40
CA ALA A 69 0.08 13.63 8.61
C ALA A 69 -0.58 14.88 8.02
N VAL A 70 -0.76 15.93 8.83
CA VAL A 70 -1.36 17.19 8.37
C VAL A 70 -0.45 17.90 7.38
N THR A 71 0.86 18.00 7.64
CA THR A 71 1.78 18.67 6.71
C THR A 71 1.86 17.95 5.37
N THR A 72 2.05 16.63 5.38
CA THR A 72 2.10 15.84 4.12
C THR A 72 0.75 15.83 3.40
N GLY A 73 -0.36 15.79 4.13
CA GLY A 73 -1.71 15.88 3.57
C GLY A 73 -1.99 17.22 2.90
N ILE A 74 -1.65 18.34 3.56
CA ILE A 74 -1.80 19.68 3.00
C ILE A 74 -0.88 19.87 1.79
N CYS A 75 0.39 19.48 1.89
CA CYS A 75 1.30 19.55 0.75
C CYS A 75 0.78 18.74 -0.44
N GLY A 76 0.33 17.51 -0.21
CA GLY A 76 -0.28 16.67 -1.24
C GLY A 76 -1.54 17.27 -1.85
N ALA A 77 -2.41 17.87 -1.02
CA ALA A 77 -3.65 18.51 -1.47
C ALA A 77 -3.39 19.78 -2.31
N ILE A 78 -2.41 20.60 -1.90
CA ILE A 78 -1.97 21.79 -2.66
C ILE A 78 -1.38 21.38 -4.00
N LEU A 79 -0.51 20.36 -4.03
CA LEU A 79 0.08 19.86 -5.27
C LEU A 79 -0.99 19.30 -6.23
N CYS A 80 -2.04 18.68 -5.68
CA CYS A 80 -3.19 18.21 -6.43
C CYS A 80 -4.20 19.33 -6.77
N GLY A 81 -4.02 20.55 -6.26
CA GLY A 81 -4.97 21.65 -6.47
C GLY A 81 -6.39 21.33 -5.99
N PHE A 82 -6.53 20.47 -4.95
CA PHE A 82 -7.81 19.94 -4.46
C PHE A 82 -8.69 19.25 -5.53
N SER A 83 -8.14 18.92 -6.70
CA SER A 83 -8.87 18.31 -7.81
C SER A 83 -8.05 17.19 -8.45
N GLN A 84 -8.69 16.05 -8.72
CA GLN A 84 -8.02 14.84 -9.23
C GLN A 84 -7.24 15.08 -10.54
N THR A 85 -7.64 16.09 -11.33
CA THR A 85 -7.06 16.41 -12.65
C THR A 85 -6.59 17.86 -12.81
N GLY A 86 -6.78 18.73 -11.80
CA GLY A 86 -6.56 20.19 -11.95
C GLY A 86 -5.27 20.74 -11.33
N GLY A 87 -4.51 19.91 -10.61
CA GLY A 87 -3.30 20.34 -9.90
C GLY A 87 -2.04 20.44 -10.77
N TRP A 88 -0.98 21.02 -10.19
CA TRP A 88 0.36 21.08 -10.78
C TRP A 88 0.95 19.69 -11.00
N ILE A 89 0.64 18.74 -10.09
CA ILE A 89 0.98 17.33 -10.21
C ILE A 89 -0.27 16.52 -9.86
N PRO A 90 -0.99 15.94 -10.85
CA PRO A 90 -2.20 15.18 -10.57
C PRO A 90 -1.89 13.88 -9.81
N LEU A 91 -2.90 13.38 -9.11
CA LEU A 91 -2.83 12.09 -8.42
C LEU A 91 -2.76 10.98 -9.46
N ASN A 92 -1.57 10.39 -9.59
CA ASN A 92 -1.33 9.34 -10.56
C ASN A 92 -0.70 8.13 -9.87
N LYS A 93 -1.54 7.11 -9.63
CA LYS A 93 -1.14 5.83 -9.03
C LYS A 93 -0.13 5.07 -9.91
N ASN A 94 -0.31 5.17 -11.21
CA ASN A 94 0.46 4.45 -12.22
C ASN A 94 1.89 5.00 -12.37
N LEU A 95 2.07 6.30 -12.17
CA LEU A 95 3.35 7.02 -12.22
C LEU A 95 3.98 7.26 -10.83
N TRP A 96 3.39 6.68 -9.78
CA TRP A 96 3.82 6.87 -8.40
C TRP A 96 4.08 8.35 -8.05
N SER A 97 3.15 9.23 -8.41
CA SER A 97 3.41 10.68 -8.39
C SER A 97 3.68 11.21 -6.97
N LEU A 98 4.46 12.28 -6.86
CA LEU A 98 4.79 12.87 -5.56
C LEU A 98 3.55 13.25 -4.73
N SER A 99 2.51 13.82 -5.37
CA SER A 99 1.22 14.10 -4.72
C SER A 99 0.58 12.83 -4.16
N PHE A 100 0.67 11.71 -4.90
CA PHE A 100 0.14 10.43 -4.45
C PHE A 100 0.92 9.90 -3.24
N VAL A 101 2.25 9.96 -3.27
CA VAL A 101 3.11 9.56 -2.14
C VAL A 101 2.80 10.36 -0.87
N LEU A 102 2.65 11.69 -0.99
CA LEU A 102 2.36 12.56 0.17
C LEU A 102 0.97 12.31 0.76
N VAL A 103 -0.05 12.18 -0.09
CA VAL A 103 -1.42 11.91 0.36
C VAL A 103 -1.52 10.53 1.00
N THR A 104 -0.95 9.50 0.37
CA THR A 104 -0.94 8.14 0.94
C THR A 104 -0.19 8.06 2.25
N ASN A 105 0.96 8.75 2.39
CA ASN A 105 1.68 8.84 3.65
C ASN A 105 0.85 9.51 4.75
N SER A 106 0.11 10.58 4.43
CA SER A 106 -0.80 11.24 5.37
C SER A 106 -1.85 10.27 5.90
N PHE A 107 -2.54 9.55 5.01
CA PHE A 107 -3.52 8.54 5.41
C PHE A 107 -2.89 7.40 6.23
N ALA A 108 -1.70 6.93 5.83
CA ALA A 108 -0.98 5.90 6.57
C ALA A 108 -0.63 6.34 8.00
N LEU A 109 -0.19 7.58 8.19
CA LEU A 109 0.12 8.14 9.52
C LEU A 109 -1.12 8.32 10.39
N ILE A 110 -2.26 8.72 9.80
CA ILE A 110 -3.55 8.80 10.51
C ILE A 110 -3.99 7.41 10.95
N LEU A 111 -3.93 6.42 10.06
CA LEU A 111 -4.29 5.03 10.37
C LEU A 111 -3.37 4.46 11.44
N LEU A 112 -2.05 4.66 11.31
CA LEU A 112 -1.08 4.24 12.33
C LEU A 112 -1.37 4.88 13.69
N SER A 113 -1.67 6.19 13.71
CA SER A 113 -2.00 6.91 14.94
C SER A 113 -3.29 6.38 15.59
N ALA A 114 -4.30 6.06 14.78
CA ALA A 114 -5.56 5.47 15.25
C ALA A 114 -5.35 4.06 15.82
N LEU A 115 -4.63 3.19 15.11
CA LEU A 115 -4.32 1.83 15.57
C LEU A 115 -3.46 1.85 16.83
N TYR A 116 -2.44 2.69 16.89
CA TYR A 116 -1.60 2.88 18.08
C TYR A 116 -2.43 3.34 19.28
N PHE A 117 -3.39 4.24 19.09
CA PHE A 117 -4.27 4.69 20.16
C PHE A 117 -5.21 3.57 20.67
N VAL A 118 -5.79 2.79 19.77
CA VAL A 118 -6.71 1.70 20.12
C VAL A 118 -5.98 0.54 20.80
N ILE A 119 -4.82 0.14 20.28
CA ILE A 119 -4.07 -1.05 20.71
C ILE A 119 -3.18 -0.71 21.91
N ASP A 120 -2.30 0.30 21.82
CA ASP A 120 -1.28 0.53 22.84
C ASP A 120 -1.77 1.39 24.02
N ILE A 121 -2.60 2.40 23.75
CA ILE A 121 -3.09 3.30 24.81
C ILE A 121 -4.35 2.74 25.47
N LYS A 122 -5.40 2.48 24.68
CA LYS A 122 -6.68 2.00 25.20
C LYS A 122 -6.70 0.51 25.51
N LYS A 123 -5.82 -0.28 24.88
CA LYS A 123 -5.76 -1.75 25.02
C LYS A 123 -7.12 -2.44 24.78
N TRP A 124 -7.95 -1.85 23.93
CA TRP A 124 -9.28 -2.39 23.63
C TRP A 124 -9.22 -3.60 22.69
N TRP A 125 -8.11 -3.75 21.99
CA TRP A 125 -7.94 -4.80 21.00
C TRP A 125 -6.49 -5.29 20.96
N SER A 126 -6.32 -6.61 20.84
CA SER A 126 -5.01 -7.26 20.81
C SER A 126 -4.32 -7.24 19.42
N GLY A 127 -4.98 -6.68 18.39
CA GLY A 127 -4.46 -6.65 17.01
C GLY A 127 -4.69 -7.93 16.20
N ALA A 128 -5.25 -8.99 16.78
CA ALA A 128 -5.68 -10.19 16.07
C ALA A 128 -7.01 -9.95 15.31
N PRO A 129 -7.19 -10.44 14.07
CA PRO A 129 -6.35 -11.40 13.36
C PRO A 129 -5.36 -10.76 12.37
N PHE A 130 -5.04 -9.47 12.49
CA PHE A 130 -4.18 -8.76 11.52
C PHE A 130 -2.69 -8.92 11.82
N PHE A 131 -2.36 -9.20 13.08
CA PHE A 131 -0.98 -9.40 13.52
C PHE A 131 -0.36 -10.69 12.95
N GLU A 132 -1.12 -11.78 12.96
CA GLU A 132 -0.71 -13.10 12.50
C GLU A 132 -0.28 -13.14 11.02
N PRO A 133 -1.07 -12.60 10.06
CA PRO A 133 -0.64 -12.51 8.67
C PRO A 133 0.48 -11.49 8.46
N GLY A 134 0.57 -10.46 9.31
CA GLY A 134 1.65 -9.49 9.26
C GLY A 134 3.03 -10.12 9.50
N MET A 135 3.14 -11.02 10.47
CA MET A 135 4.40 -11.69 10.82
C MET A 135 4.96 -12.60 9.73
N ASN A 136 4.11 -13.16 8.88
CA ASN A 136 4.49 -14.05 7.78
C ASN A 136 4.07 -13.49 6.41
N SER A 137 4.03 -12.17 6.28
CA SER A 137 3.48 -11.48 5.11
C SER A 137 4.17 -11.85 3.79
N ILE A 138 5.51 -11.98 3.78
CA ILE A 138 6.26 -12.37 2.58
C ILE A 138 5.96 -13.82 2.15
N LEU A 139 5.87 -14.74 3.12
CA LEU A 139 5.54 -16.14 2.86
C LEU A 139 4.12 -16.25 2.30
N LEU A 140 3.15 -15.57 2.91
CA LEU A 140 1.77 -15.57 2.44
C LEU A 140 1.66 -14.98 1.03
N TYR A 141 2.41 -13.92 0.73
CA TYR A 141 2.44 -13.34 -0.61
C TYR A 141 2.99 -14.32 -1.65
N VAL A 142 4.17 -14.91 -1.42
CA VAL A 142 4.78 -15.88 -2.35
C VAL A 142 3.89 -17.12 -2.50
N ALA A 143 3.36 -17.63 -1.39
CA ALA A 143 2.48 -18.78 -1.40
C ALA A 143 1.18 -18.49 -2.15
N HIS A 144 0.62 -17.28 -2.03
CA HIS A 144 -0.53 -16.86 -2.84
C HIS A 144 -0.20 -16.80 -4.33
N GLN A 145 0.95 -16.24 -4.71
CA GLN A 145 1.34 -16.17 -6.13
C GLN A 145 1.46 -17.56 -6.76
N VAL A 146 2.01 -18.53 -6.02
CA VAL A 146 2.11 -19.92 -6.47
C VAL A 146 0.75 -20.61 -6.47
N ALA A 147 -0.07 -20.39 -5.44
CA ALA A 147 -1.36 -21.06 -5.27
C ALA A 147 -2.55 -20.39 -5.96
N HIS A 148 -2.36 -19.21 -6.58
CA HIS A 148 -3.48 -18.41 -7.09
C HIS A 148 -4.31 -19.14 -8.15
N ALA A 149 -3.73 -20.12 -8.85
CA ALA A 149 -4.41 -20.91 -9.88
C ALA A 149 -4.85 -22.31 -9.38
N LEU A 150 -4.61 -22.63 -8.11
CA LEU A 150 -4.90 -23.93 -7.52
C LEU A 150 -6.19 -23.88 -6.69
N LEU A 151 -6.93 -24.99 -6.70
CA LEU A 151 -7.96 -25.23 -5.69
C LEU A 151 -7.28 -25.38 -4.31
N PRO A 152 -7.82 -24.84 -3.20
CA PRO A 152 -9.09 -24.13 -3.02
C PRO A 152 -9.07 -22.58 -3.20
N TRP A 153 -7.96 -21.99 -3.65
CA TRP A 153 -7.81 -20.53 -3.76
C TRP A 153 -8.48 -19.92 -4.99
N HIS A 154 -8.58 -20.69 -6.07
CA HIS A 154 -9.32 -20.31 -7.25
C HIS A 154 -10.26 -21.43 -7.65
N TYR A 155 -11.53 -21.09 -7.84
CA TYR A 155 -12.55 -21.99 -8.33
C TYR A 155 -13.43 -21.24 -9.32
N VAL A 156 -13.89 -21.92 -10.37
CA VAL A 156 -14.77 -21.32 -11.37
C VAL A 156 -16.15 -21.96 -11.28
N PHE A 157 -17.12 -21.23 -10.74
CA PHE A 157 -18.53 -21.63 -10.78
C PHE A 157 -19.21 -20.98 -11.98
N GLY A 158 -19.33 -21.75 -13.07
CA GLY A 158 -19.97 -21.28 -14.31
C GLY A 158 -19.25 -20.04 -14.90
N PRO A 159 -19.98 -19.12 -15.56
CA PRO A 159 -19.34 -18.02 -16.28
C PRO A 159 -18.89 -16.84 -15.38
N MET A 160 -19.05 -16.90 -14.05
CA MET A 160 -18.62 -15.88 -13.06
C MET A 160 -18.80 -14.41 -13.50
N ARG A 161 -19.95 -14.10 -14.10
CA ARG A 161 -20.23 -12.77 -14.68
C ARG A 161 -20.59 -11.72 -13.64
N THR A 162 -21.05 -12.14 -12.46
CA THR A 162 -21.53 -11.28 -11.38
C THR A 162 -20.39 -10.87 -10.45
N HIS A 163 -20.31 -9.58 -10.13
CA HIS A 163 -19.35 -9.02 -9.16
C HIS A 163 -19.45 -9.70 -7.78
N PHE A 164 -20.65 -10.12 -7.39
CA PHE A 164 -20.89 -10.84 -6.14
C PHE A 164 -20.11 -12.17 -6.09
N THR A 165 -20.11 -12.94 -7.18
CA THR A 165 -19.44 -14.24 -7.23
C THR A 165 -17.92 -14.08 -7.09
N LYS A 166 -17.36 -13.04 -7.70
CA LYS A 166 -15.93 -12.67 -7.52
C LYS A 166 -15.63 -12.21 -6.10
N LEU A 167 -16.53 -11.44 -5.49
CA LEU A 167 -16.39 -11.01 -4.10
C LEU A 167 -16.34 -12.22 -3.15
N VAL A 168 -17.23 -13.19 -3.33
CA VAL A 168 -17.27 -14.42 -2.52
C VAL A 168 -15.98 -15.22 -2.67
N GLU A 169 -15.47 -15.37 -3.89
CA GLU A 169 -14.18 -16.02 -4.15
C GLU A 169 -13.02 -15.29 -3.43
N CYS A 170 -12.93 -13.96 -3.55
CA CYS A 170 -11.90 -13.18 -2.87
C CYS A 170 -12.03 -13.25 -1.34
N LEU A 171 -13.24 -13.24 -0.79
CA LEU A 171 -13.47 -13.39 0.64
C LEU A 171 -13.08 -14.78 1.14
N TRP A 172 -13.35 -15.81 0.34
CA TRP A 172 -12.95 -17.17 0.64
C TRP A 172 -11.43 -17.32 0.66
N GLY A 173 -10.75 -16.87 -0.40
CA GLY A 173 -9.29 -16.92 -0.52
C GLY A 173 -8.59 -16.14 0.60
N THR A 174 -9.08 -14.95 0.95
CA THR A 174 -8.52 -14.16 2.05
C THR A 174 -8.76 -14.83 3.41
N SER A 175 -9.95 -15.39 3.64
CA SER A 175 -10.25 -16.13 4.88
C SER A 175 -9.34 -17.34 5.05
N LEU A 176 -9.10 -18.10 3.98
CA LEU A 176 -8.16 -19.23 4.00
C LEU A 176 -6.74 -18.79 4.37
N TRP A 177 -6.23 -17.70 3.77
CA TRP A 177 -4.90 -17.19 4.12
C TRP A 177 -4.80 -16.68 5.56
N VAL A 178 -5.87 -16.07 6.08
CA VAL A 178 -5.92 -15.68 7.49
C VAL A 178 -5.86 -16.92 8.39
N LEU A 179 -6.64 -17.96 8.11
CA LEU A 179 -6.58 -19.22 8.87
C LEU A 179 -5.20 -19.88 8.82
N ILE A 180 -4.56 -19.90 7.65
CA ILE A 180 -3.20 -20.43 7.48
C ILE A 180 -2.21 -19.60 8.29
N SER A 181 -2.34 -18.27 8.28
CA SER A 181 -1.47 -17.40 9.07
C SER A 181 -1.62 -17.63 10.57
N VAL A 182 -2.84 -17.82 11.06
CA VAL A 182 -3.12 -18.18 12.46
C VAL A 182 -2.53 -19.55 12.80
N TYR A 183 -2.65 -20.54 11.91
CA TYR A 183 -2.03 -21.85 12.09
C TYR A 183 -0.50 -21.77 12.17
N LEU A 184 0.14 -21.03 11.26
CA LEU A 184 1.59 -20.82 11.25
C LEU A 184 2.05 -20.10 12.54
N TYR A 185 1.30 -19.11 12.98
CA TYR A 185 1.55 -18.38 14.23
C TYR A 185 1.47 -19.31 15.45
N GLN A 186 0.42 -20.15 15.54
CA GLN A 186 0.29 -21.15 16.61
C GLN A 186 1.44 -22.16 16.63
N LYS A 187 1.97 -22.53 15.46
CA LYS A 187 3.14 -23.42 15.34
C LYS A 187 4.48 -22.69 15.55
N LYS A 188 4.48 -21.38 15.79
CA LYS A 188 5.69 -20.53 15.93
C LYS A 188 6.64 -20.64 14.74
N ILE A 189 6.10 -20.88 13.55
CA ILE A 189 6.88 -20.95 12.32
C ILE A 189 6.92 -19.53 11.74
N PHE A 190 8.09 -18.92 11.82
CA PHE A 190 8.35 -17.59 11.27
C PHE A 190 9.43 -17.71 10.22
N TRP A 191 9.07 -17.42 8.97
CA TRP A 191 10.03 -17.43 7.87
C TRP A 191 10.59 -16.03 7.69
N THR A 192 11.84 -15.86 8.11
CA THR A 192 12.65 -14.68 7.81
C THR A 192 13.55 -15.05 6.63
N LEU A 193 13.42 -14.32 5.52
CA LEU A 193 14.32 -14.43 4.37
C LEU A 193 15.60 -13.63 4.62
#